data_AF-A0A7X4FDI1-F1
#
_entry.id   AF-A0A7X4FDI1-F1
#
_cell.length_a   1.000
_cell.length_b   1.000
_cell.length_c   1.000
_cell.angle_alpha   90.00
_cell.angle_beta   90.00
_cell.angle_gamma   90.00
#
_symmetry.space_group_name_H-M   'P 1'
#
loop_
_entity.id
_entity.type
_entity.pdbx_description
1 polymer ?
#
loop_
_entity_poly.entity_id
_entity_poly.type
_entity_poly.pdbx_seq_one_letter_code
_entity_poly.pdbx_strand_id
1 'polypeptide(L)'
;MPTEQASAKTLMVIVSVIGLIFAIVMVILFFNAAPARSNIEEHRASEENADCLKCHLIGDETSPTMPHLNLGKCVLCHGLSKEEPQ
;
A
#
# COMPACT_ATOMS: atom_id res chain seq x y z
N MET A 1 -49.05 -1.15 -0.69
CA MET A 1 -47.89 -1.89 -0.16
C MET A 1 -47.31 -1.03 0.94
N PRO A 2 -47.22 -1.48 2.21
CA PRO A 2 -46.62 -0.67 3.24
C PRO A 2 -45.12 -0.58 2.94
N THR A 3 -44.61 0.60 2.65
CA THR A 3 -43.17 0.84 2.61
C THR A 3 -42.70 0.84 4.05
N GLU A 4 -42.13 -0.27 4.51
CA GLU A 4 -41.37 -0.26 5.76
C GLU A 4 -40.28 0.80 5.62
N GLN A 5 -40.50 1.96 6.22
CA GLN A 5 -39.48 2.98 6.33
C GLN A 5 -38.46 2.45 7.32
N ALA A 6 -37.25 2.12 6.83
CA ALA A 6 -36.16 1.74 7.71
C ALA A 6 -36.00 2.82 8.78
N SER A 7 -36.08 2.42 10.05
CA SER A 7 -35.85 3.33 11.18
C SER A 7 -34.52 4.06 10.99
N ALA A 8 -34.46 5.35 11.37
CA ALA A 8 -33.24 6.15 11.25
C ALA A 8 -32.01 5.46 11.90
N LYS A 9 -32.24 4.69 12.97
CA LYS A 9 -31.21 3.87 13.61
C LYS A 9 -30.68 2.77 12.69
N THR A 10 -31.58 2.05 12.00
CA THR A 10 -31.22 1.01 11.03
C THR A 10 -30.43 1.60 9.86
N LEU A 11 -30.86 2.75 9.33
CA LEU A 11 -30.14 3.44 8.26
C LEU A 11 -28.74 3.88 8.68
N MET A 12 -28.60 4.46 9.89
CA MET A 12 -27.29 4.85 10.44
C MET A 12 -26.33 3.66 10.57
N VAL A 13 -26.81 2.52 11.07
CA VAL A 13 -25.99 1.30 11.19
C VAL A 13 -25.52 0.84 9.81
N ILE A 14 -26.42 0.77 8.82
CA ILE A 14 -26.08 0.36 7.46
C ILE A 14 -25.00 1.28 6.86
N VAL A 15 -25.21 2.60 6.94
CA VAL A 15 -24.24 3.58 6.41
C VAL A 15 -22.90 3.49 7.14
N SER A 16 -22.91 3.27 8.46
CA SER A 16 -21.67 3.12 9.24
C SER A 16 -20.90 1.86 8.86
N VAL A 17 -21.60 0.75 8.62
CA VAL A 17 -20.97 -0.51 8.16
C VAL A 17 -20.39 -0.35 6.77
N ILE A 18 -21.12 0.27 5.83
CA ILE A 18 -20.62 0.54 4.48
C ILE A 18 -19.39 1.45 4.53
N GLY A 19 -19.45 2.53 5.33
CA GLY A 19 -18.33 3.45 5.53
C GLY A 19 -17.10 2.75 6.10
N LEU A 20 -17.28 1.84 7.07
CA LEU A 20 -16.19 1.05 7.65
C LEU A 20 -15.57 0.12 6.61
N ILE A 21 -16.39 -0.60 5.83
CA ILE A 21 -15.91 -1.48 4.76
C ILE A 21 -15.12 -0.67 3.73
N PHE A 22 -15.66 0.46 3.30
CA PHE A 22 -15.00 1.33 2.33
C PHE A 22 -13.65 1.84 2.86
N ALA A 23 -13.60 2.28 4.12
CA ALA A 23 -12.35 2.72 4.75
C ALA A 23 -11.30 1.61 4.77
N ILE A 24 -11.67 0.39 5.15
CA ILE A 24 -10.76 -0.77 5.17
C ILE A 24 -10.23 -1.06 3.76
N VAL A 25 -11.11 -1.08 2.76
CA VAL A 25 -10.74 -1.33 1.36
C VAL A 25 -9.77 -0.27 0.86
N MET A 26 -10.01 1.01 1.15
CA MET A 26 -9.10 2.10 0.77
C MET A 26 -7.71 1.94 1.38
N VAL A 27 -7.63 1.55 2.65
CA VAL A 27 -6.34 1.28 3.31
C VAL A 27 -5.60 0.14 2.61
N ILE A 28 -6.29 -0.97 2.32
CA ILE A 28 -5.68 -2.12 1.63
C ILE A 28 -5.19 -1.73 0.24
N LEU A 29 -6.01 -1.01 -0.53
CA LEU A 29 -5.63 -0.57 -1.88
C LEU A 29 -4.45 0.39 -1.86
N PHE A 30 -4.37 1.27 -0.86
CA PHE A 30 -3.23 2.18 -0.69
C PHE A 30 -1.92 1.41 -0.49
N PHE A 31 -1.89 0.40 0.38
CA PHE A 31 -0.68 -0.42 0.59
C PHE A 31 -0.30 -1.26 -0.64
N ASN A 32 -1.28 -1.72 -1.43
CA ASN A 32 -1.05 -2.51 -2.64
C ASN A 32 -0.77 -1.68 -3.90
N ALA A 33 -0.89 -0.35 -3.84
CA ALA A 33 -0.62 0.52 -4.98
C ALA A 33 0.88 0.69 -5.25
N ALA A 34 1.73 0.39 -4.26
CA ALA A 34 3.17 0.51 -4.40
C ALA A 34 3.72 -0.56 -5.36
N PRO A 35 4.59 -0.18 -6.31
CA PRO A 35 5.21 -1.14 -7.23
C PRO A 35 6.12 -2.10 -6.47
N ALA A 36 6.08 -3.38 -6.86
CA ALA A 36 6.98 -4.38 -6.34
C ALA A 36 8.44 -4.08 -6.78
N ARG A 37 9.39 -4.39 -5.90
CA ARG A 37 10.83 -4.36 -6.19
C ARG A 37 11.18 -5.54 -7.09
N SER A 38 12.09 -5.33 -8.04
CA SER A 38 12.60 -6.42 -8.89
C SER A 38 13.24 -7.52 -8.02
N ASN A 39 13.13 -8.76 -8.45
CA ASN A 39 13.67 -9.90 -7.71
C ASN A 39 15.17 -10.11 -8.01
N ILE A 40 16.00 -9.12 -7.69
CA ILE A 40 17.47 -9.16 -7.83
C ILE A 40 18.14 -9.38 -6.47
N GLU A 41 19.43 -9.70 -6.46
CA GLU A 41 20.18 -10.00 -5.23
C GLU A 41 20.15 -8.81 -4.26
N GLU A 42 20.30 -7.59 -4.77
CA GLU A 42 20.34 -6.36 -3.98
C GLU A 42 19.01 -6.08 -3.25
N HIS A 43 17.88 -6.33 -3.91
CA HIS A 43 16.55 -6.16 -3.30
C HIS A 43 16.17 -7.28 -2.33
N ARG A 44 16.79 -8.46 -2.46
CA ARG A 44 16.63 -9.58 -1.53
C ARG A 44 17.51 -9.44 -0.30
N ALA A 45 18.70 -8.88 -0.46
CA ALA A 45 19.70 -8.77 0.58
C ALA A 45 19.36 -7.73 1.66
N SER A 46 18.47 -6.76 1.38
CA SER A 46 18.12 -5.73 2.36
C SER A 46 16.64 -5.37 2.42
N GLU A 47 16.21 -5.10 3.65
CA GLU A 47 14.92 -4.50 4.00
C GLU A 47 15.09 -3.15 4.71
N GLU A 48 16.33 -2.71 4.91
CA GLU A 48 16.65 -1.51 5.67
C GLU A 48 16.66 -0.28 4.77
N ASN A 49 15.97 0.77 5.22
CA ASN A 49 15.82 2.01 4.44
C ASN A 49 17.17 2.60 4.05
N ALA A 50 18.13 2.60 4.98
CA ALA A 50 19.44 3.16 4.74
C ALA A 50 20.16 2.50 3.55
N ASP A 51 19.93 1.21 3.32
CA ASP A 51 20.52 0.49 2.18
C ASP A 51 19.80 0.80 0.87
N CYS A 52 18.47 0.84 0.86
CA CYS A 52 17.70 1.24 -0.32
C CYS A 52 18.09 2.66 -0.77
N LEU A 53 18.28 3.56 0.19
CA LEU A 53 18.59 4.96 -0.05
C LEU A 53 20.01 5.18 -0.58
N LYS A 54 20.94 4.20 -0.50
CA LYS A 54 22.28 4.32 -1.11
C LYS A 54 22.21 4.52 -2.62
N CYS A 55 21.21 3.93 -3.29
CA CYS A 55 20.99 4.07 -4.73
C CYS A 55 19.78 4.98 -5.02
N HIS A 56 18.66 4.77 -4.31
CA HIS A 56 17.40 5.48 -4.60
C HIS A 56 17.34 6.95 -4.17
N LEU A 57 18.28 7.45 -3.34
CA LEU A 57 18.43 8.91 -3.12
C LEU A 57 19.28 9.59 -4.19
N ILE A 58 20.21 8.84 -4.80
CA ILE A 58 21.12 9.38 -5.81
C ILE A 58 20.35 9.61 -7.12
N GLY A 59 19.36 8.76 -7.41
CA GLY A 59 18.48 8.90 -8.56
C GLY A 59 19.24 8.74 -9.87
N ASP A 60 19.82 7.56 -10.10
CA ASP A 60 20.23 7.18 -11.44
C ASP A 60 18.99 6.97 -12.35
N GLU A 61 19.18 6.99 -13.66
CA GLU A 61 18.08 6.92 -14.64
C GLU A 61 17.22 5.63 -14.57
N THR A 62 17.65 4.63 -13.80
CA THR A 62 16.96 3.35 -13.60
C THR A 62 16.20 3.24 -12.28
N SER A 63 16.54 4.06 -11.28
CA SER A 63 15.92 4.00 -9.96
C SER A 63 14.91 5.15 -9.78
N PRO A 64 13.62 4.85 -9.55
CA PRO A 64 12.65 5.90 -9.30
C PRO A 64 13.03 6.62 -8.00
N THR A 65 13.28 7.92 -8.10
CA THR A 65 13.38 8.83 -6.95
C THR A 65 11.96 9.08 -6.45
N MET A 66 11.55 8.37 -5.41
CA MET A 66 10.26 8.61 -4.78
C MET A 66 10.43 8.80 -3.27
N PRO A 67 10.76 10.03 -2.81
CA PRO A 67 10.83 10.32 -1.38
C PRO A 67 9.40 10.51 -0.86
N HIS A 68 8.70 9.41 -0.60
CA HIS A 68 7.53 9.49 0.28
C HIS A 68 7.97 10.10 1.62
N LEU A 69 7.04 10.77 2.30
CA LEU A 69 7.22 11.19 3.70
C LEU A 69 7.73 10.00 4.52
N ASN A 70 8.49 10.23 5.61
CA ASN A 70 9.12 9.19 6.41
C ASN A 70 8.07 8.25 7.06
N LEU A 71 7.55 7.31 6.27
CA LEU A 71 6.37 6.46 6.49
C LEU A 71 6.75 5.09 7.07
N GLY A 72 8.02 4.91 7.45
CA GLY A 72 8.56 3.65 7.95
C GLY A 72 9.41 2.92 6.91
N LYS A 73 9.39 1.59 6.95
CA LYS A 73 10.26 0.74 6.10
C LYS A 73 9.79 0.73 4.64
N CYS A 74 10.71 0.82 3.68
CA CYS A 74 10.40 0.75 2.24
C CYS A 74 9.64 -0.54 1.88
N VAL A 75 10.03 -1.66 2.49
CA VAL A 75 9.44 -2.98 2.26
C VAL A 75 8.00 -3.14 2.78
N LEU A 76 7.50 -2.16 3.54
CA LEU A 76 6.12 -2.17 4.04
C LEU A 76 5.11 -2.13 2.90
N CYS A 77 5.39 -1.30 1.88
CA CYS A 77 4.57 -1.17 0.69
C CYS A 77 5.24 -1.83 -0.52
N HIS A 78 6.58 -1.74 -0.63
CA HIS A 78 7.32 -2.29 -1.76
C HIS A 78 7.73 -3.75 -1.51
N GLY A 79 6.81 -4.67 -1.78
CA GLY A 79 7.09 -6.12 -1.75
C GLY A 79 8.08 -6.57 -2.84
N LEU A 80 8.61 -7.79 -2.74
CA LEU A 80 9.43 -8.40 -3.81
C LEU A 80 8.53 -8.94 -4.93
N SER A 81 8.97 -8.77 -6.18
CA SER A 81 8.33 -9.41 -7.34
C SER A 81 8.36 -10.92 -7.19
N LYS A 82 7.29 -11.59 -7.64
CA LYS A 82 7.16 -13.06 -7.65
C LYS A 82 7.82 -13.70 -8.86
N GLU A 83 8.35 -12.90 -9.77
CA GLU A 83 9.08 -13.38 -10.95
C GLU A 83 10.36 -14.11 -10.54
N GLU A 84 10.86 -14.98 -11.41
CA GLU A 84 12.11 -15.69 -11.16
C GLU A 84 13.27 -14.70 -10.96
N PRO A 85 14.21 -15.02 -10.06
CA PRO A 85 15.47 -14.32 -9.93
C PRO A 85 16.10 -14.00 -11.29
N GLN A 86 16.33 -12.72 -11.56
CA GLN A 86 17.17 -12.28 -12.67
C GLN A 86 18.61 -12.13 -12.20
#